data_AF-D2RK19-F1
#
_entry.id   AF-D2RK19-F1
#
_cell.length_a   1.000
_cell.length_b   1.000
_cell.length_c   1.000
_cell.angle_alpha   90.00
_cell.angle_beta   90.00
_cell.angle_gamma   90.00
#
_symmetry.space_group_name_H-M   'P 1'
#
loop_
_entity.id
_entity.type
_entity.pdbx_description
1 polymer ?
#
loop_
_entity_poly.entity_id
_entity_poly.type
_entity_poly.pdbx_seq_one_letter_code
_entity_poly.pdbx_strand_id
1 'polypeptide(L)'
;MRVWIQAHKGDRPDNKNFFEAMCGFEELGAEIRFFHNPTEMRQAEPEDILVGYVEAVQRHLDEMGFSYPDLDYPAENVRKELEQVGESQPKVSAE
;
A
#
# COMPACT_ATOMS: atom_id res chain seq x y z
N MET A 1 -12.28 12.21 -3.47
CA MET A 1 -11.38 11.08 -3.76
C MET A 1 -11.37 10.19 -2.54
N ARG A 2 -11.67 8.90 -2.68
CA ARG A 2 -11.63 7.95 -1.57
C ARG A 2 -10.47 7.00 -1.78
N VAL A 3 -9.77 6.70 -0.69
CA VAL A 3 -8.59 5.87 -0.68
C VAL A 3 -8.79 4.77 0.36
N TRP A 4 -8.70 3.53 -0.10
CA TRP A 4 -8.77 2.34 0.73
C TRP A 4 -7.36 1.88 1.05
N ILE A 5 -7.04 1.80 2.33
CA ILE A 5 -5.71 1.46 2.83
C ILE A 5 -5.78 0.15 3.59
N GLN A 6 -4.89 -0.77 3.25
CA GLN A 6 -4.83 -2.06 3.90
C GLN A 6 -4.39 -1.93 5.36
N ALA A 7 -5.17 -2.55 6.24
CA ALA A 7 -4.97 -2.56 7.68
C ALA A 7 -5.05 -3.99 8.21
N HIS A 8 -4.26 -4.33 9.23
CA HIS A 8 -4.34 -5.66 9.85
C HIS A 8 -5.44 -5.77 10.90
N LYS A 9 -5.66 -4.70 11.68
CA LYS A 9 -6.69 -4.66 12.73
C LYS A 9 -6.99 -3.22 13.15
N GLY A 10 -8.28 -2.86 13.12
CA GLY A 10 -8.75 -1.52 13.46
C GLY A 10 -8.25 -0.48 12.46
N ASP A 11 -8.39 0.80 12.80
CA ASP A 11 -8.14 1.89 11.86
C ASP A 11 -6.65 2.27 11.77
N ARG A 12 -5.76 1.28 11.61
CA ARG A 12 -4.31 1.50 11.50
C ARG A 12 -3.73 0.78 10.29
N PRO A 13 -2.91 1.48 9.48
CA PRO A 13 -2.17 0.86 8.38
C PRO A 13 -1.31 -0.32 8.83
N ASP A 14 -1.22 -1.35 7.99
CA ASP A 14 -0.50 -2.59 8.31
C ASP A 14 1.03 -2.41 8.41
N ASN A 15 1.60 -1.45 7.67
CA ASN A 15 3.03 -1.17 7.70
C ASN A 15 3.34 0.33 7.47
N LYS A 16 4.63 0.69 7.61
CA LYS A 16 5.12 2.07 7.44
C LYS A 16 4.78 2.66 6.07
N ASN A 17 4.87 1.88 5.00
CA ASN A 17 4.58 2.37 3.65
C ASN A 17 3.10 2.74 3.50
N PHE A 18 2.20 1.92 4.06
CA PHE A 18 0.76 2.22 4.05
C PHE A 18 0.43 3.43 4.93
N PHE A 19 1.17 3.63 6.03
CA PHE A 19 1.04 4.83 6.84
C PHE A 19 1.52 6.09 6.11
N GLU A 20 2.64 6.03 5.41
CA GLU A 20 3.13 7.16 4.61
C GLU A 20 2.17 7.49 3.46
N ALA A 21 1.63 6.48 2.79
CA ALA A 21 0.59 6.66 1.78
C ALA A 21 -0.65 7.33 2.38
N MET A 22 -1.13 6.86 3.54
CA MET A 22 -2.25 7.45 4.26
C MET A 22 -2.03 8.94 4.51
N CYS A 23 -0.92 9.32 5.13
CA CYS A 23 -0.61 10.72 5.42
C CYS A 23 -0.60 11.57 4.13
N GLY A 24 0.04 11.09 3.07
CA GLY A 24 0.07 11.81 1.80
C GLY A 24 -1.32 12.03 1.20
N PHE A 25 -2.20 11.02 1.26
CA PHE A 25 -3.58 11.16 0.78
C PHE A 25 -4.45 12.03 1.70
N GLU A 26 -4.25 11.96 3.03
CA GLU A 26 -4.91 12.85 3.99
C GLU A 26 -4.56 14.32 3.73
N GLU A 27 -3.28 14.63 3.47
CA GLU A 27 -2.83 15.99 3.12
C GLU A 27 -3.50 16.52 1.85
N LEU A 28 -3.86 15.64 0.92
CA LEU A 28 -4.60 15.97 -0.30
C LEU A 28 -6.12 16.07 -0.10
N GLY A 29 -6.61 15.85 1.13
CA GLY A 29 -8.04 15.90 1.45
C GLY A 29 -8.83 14.68 0.99
N ALA A 30 -8.17 13.53 0.84
CA ALA A 30 -8.84 12.28 0.50
C ALA A 30 -9.66 11.74 1.68
N GLU A 31 -10.77 11.05 1.37
CA GLU A 31 -11.50 10.26 2.35
C GLU A 31 -10.77 8.92 2.55
N ILE A 32 -10.18 8.71 3.74
CA ILE A 32 -9.50 7.46 4.05
C ILE A 32 -10.49 6.41 4.56
N ARG A 33 -10.41 5.21 3.99
CA ARG A 33 -11.09 4.00 4.45
C ARG A 33 -10.07 2.91 4.68
N PHE A 34 -10.31 2.06 5.67
CA PHE A 34 -9.49 0.89 5.91
C PHE A 34 -10.18 -0.37 5.43
N PHE A 35 -9.40 -1.32 4.94
CA PHE A 35 -9.89 -2.68 4.69
C PHE A 35 -8.95 -3.72 5.30
N HIS A 36 -9.55 -4.79 5.79
CA HIS A 36 -8.85 -5.90 6.45
C HIS A 36 -8.82 -7.17 5.61
N ASN A 37 -9.80 -7.31 4.72
CA ASN A 37 -9.95 -8.47 3.88
C ASN A 37 -10.49 -8.07 2.51
N PRO A 38 -10.30 -8.91 1.49
CA PRO A 38 -10.75 -8.57 0.14
C PRO A 38 -12.26 -8.47 -0.05
N THR A 39 -13.07 -8.99 0.89
CA THR A 39 -14.52 -8.84 0.81
C THR A 39 -14.97 -7.41 1.10
N GLU A 40 -14.26 -6.70 1.98
CA GLU A 40 -14.52 -5.28 2.26
C GLU A 40 -14.22 -4.38 1.06
N MET A 41 -13.26 -4.77 0.21
CA MET A 41 -12.95 -4.03 -1.02
C MET A 41 -14.11 -4.01 -2.02
N ARG A 42 -15.11 -4.89 -1.91
CA ARG A 42 -16.31 -4.87 -2.78
C ARG A 42 -17.17 -3.60 -2.65
N GLN A 43 -16.90 -2.79 -1.63
CA GLN A 43 -17.52 -1.48 -1.45
C GLN A 43 -16.75 -0.36 -2.16
N ALA A 44 -15.57 -0.65 -2.70
CA ALA A 44 -14.80 0.30 -3.47
C ALA A 44 -15.43 0.46 -4.85
N GLU A 45 -15.57 1.71 -5.28
CA GLU A 45 -15.97 2.03 -6.64
C GLU A 45 -14.73 2.01 -7.56
N PRO A 46 -14.89 1.82 -8.88
CA PRO A 46 -13.77 1.84 -9.82
C PRO A 46 -12.93 3.14 -9.81
N GLU A 47 -13.51 4.26 -9.36
CA GLU A 47 -12.83 5.55 -9.21
C GLU A 47 -12.07 5.70 -7.88
N ASP A 48 -12.21 4.74 -6.96
CA ASP A 48 -11.50 4.73 -5.70
C ASP A 48 -10.04 4.25 -5.88
N ILE A 49 -9.15 4.68 -4.98
CA ILE A 49 -7.75 4.25 -4.95
C ILE A 49 -7.60 3.13 -3.94
N LEU A 50 -6.98 2.01 -4.33
CA LEU A 50 -6.65 0.90 -3.44
C LEU A 50 -5.14 0.86 -3.15
N VAL A 51 -4.77 0.90 -1.87
CA VAL A 51 -3.39 0.79 -1.38
C VAL A 51 -3.28 -0.45 -0.51
N GLY A 52 -2.60 -1.48 -1.00
CA GLY A 52 -2.42 -2.74 -0.29
C GLY A 52 -1.39 -3.64 -0.96
N TYR A 53 -1.30 -4.89 -0.48
CA TYR A 53 -0.46 -5.90 -1.12
C TYR A 53 -0.94 -6.19 -2.54
N VAL A 54 0.03 -6.36 -3.44
CA VAL A 54 -0.20 -6.59 -4.88
C VAL A 54 -1.21 -7.73 -5.11
N GLU A 55 -1.02 -8.88 -4.46
CA GLU A 55 -1.91 -10.04 -4.59
C GLU A 55 -3.37 -9.71 -4.22
N ALA A 56 -3.57 -8.95 -3.14
CA ALA A 56 -4.92 -8.59 -2.68
C ALA A 56 -5.61 -7.67 -3.70
N VAL A 57 -4.91 -6.63 -4.15
CA VAL A 57 -5.44 -5.67 -5.13
C VAL A 57 -5.70 -6.33 -6.47
N GLN A 58 -4.78 -7.16 -6.97
CA GLN A 58 -4.93 -7.91 -8.22
C GLN A 58 -6.17 -8.79 -8.20
N ARG A 59 -6.36 -9.57 -7.14
CA ARG A 59 -7.54 -10.44 -7.00
C ARG A 59 -8.85 -9.64 -7.06
N HIS A 60 -8.86 -8.46 -6.46
CA HIS A 60 -10.05 -7.61 -6.47
C HIS A 60 -10.32 -6.99 -7.85
N LEU A 61 -9.27 -6.57 -8.57
CA LEU A 61 -9.40 -6.12 -9.96
C LEU A 61 -9.93 -7.23 -10.88
N ASP A 62 -9.44 -8.47 -10.70
CA ASP A 62 -9.95 -9.65 -11.41
C ASP A 62 -11.43 -9.92 -11.10
N GLU A 63 -11.86 -9.81 -9.83
CA GLU A 63 -13.27 -9.93 -9.43
C GLU A 63 -14.17 -8.88 -10.11
N MET A 64 -13.64 -7.69 -10.39
CA MET A 64 -14.33 -6.62 -11.12
C MET A 64 -14.23 -6.75 -12.64
N GLY A 65 -13.48 -7.72 -13.16
CA GLY A 65 -13.29 -7.93 -14.60
C GLY A 65 -12.33 -6.96 -15.26
N PHE A 66 -11.46 -6.30 -14.50
CA PHE A 66 -10.41 -5.44 -15.04
C PHE A 66 -9.16 -6.24 -15.39
N SER A 67 -8.62 -5.97 -16.57
CA SER A 67 -7.30 -6.47 -16.98
C SER A 67 -6.25 -5.42 -16.62
N TYR A 68 -5.19 -5.81 -15.92
CA TYR A 68 -4.07 -4.94 -15.57
C TYR A 68 -2.78 -5.41 -16.27
N PRO A 69 -1.95 -4.48 -16.79
CA PRO A 69 -0.64 -4.84 -17.32
C PRO A 69 0.26 -5.30 -16.16
N ASP A 70 1.05 -6.35 -16.41
CA ASP A 70 2.15 -6.71 -15.51
C ASP A 70 3.21 -5.59 -15.58
N LEU A 71 3.20 -4.74 -14.56
CA LEU A 71 4.10 -3.60 -14.42
C LEU A 71 5.27 -4.03 -13.55
N ASP A 72 6.27 -4.64 -14.18
CA ASP A 72 7.55 -4.90 -13.53
C ASP A 72 8.26 -3.56 -13.28
N TYR A 73 8.46 -3.20 -12.02
CA TYR A 73 9.33 -2.07 -11.70
C TYR A 73 10.75 -2.38 -12.21
N PRO A 74 11.40 -1.46 -12.95
CA PRO A 74 12.74 -1.71 -13.44
C PRO A 74 13.68 -2.01 -12.26
N ALA A 75 14.24 -3.23 -12.25
CA ALA A 75 14.98 -3.79 -11.13
C ALA A 75 16.19 -2.96 -10.67
N GLU A 76 16.70 -2.06 -11.52
CA GLU A 76 17.82 -1.18 -11.20
C GLU A 76 17.51 -0.13 -10.13
N ASN A 77 16.24 0.30 -9.99
CA ASN A 77 15.91 1.42 -9.11
C ASN A 77 15.61 0.97 -7.68
N VAL A 78 15.06 -0.24 -7.50
CA VAL A 78 14.71 -0.78 -6.17
C VAL A 78 15.97 -1.17 -5.38
N ARG A 79 17.03 -1.64 -6.05
CA ARG A 79 18.27 -2.07 -5.40
C ARG A 79 19.04 -0.90 -4.77
N LYS A 80 19.10 0.25 -5.44
CA LYS A 80 19.82 1.44 -4.93
C LYS A 80 19.20 2.02 -3.66
N GLU A 81 17.88 2.02 -3.57
CA GLU A 81 17.16 2.50 -2.38
C GLU A 81 17.35 1.53 -1.19
N LEU A 82 17.33 0.22 -1.43
CA LEU A 82 17.57 -0.78 -0.39
C LEU A 82 19.02 -0.74 0.15
N GLU A 83 20.00 -0.44 -0.70
CA GLU A 83 21.40 -0.23 -0.28
C GLU A 83 21.57 1.02 0.59
N GLN A 84 20.92 2.15 0.23
CA GLN A 84 20.98 3.38 1.03
C GLN A 84 20.28 3.26 2.39
N VAL A 85 19.19 2.48 2.48
CA VAL A 85 18.50 2.21 3.75
C VAL A 85 19.29 1.24 4.63
N GLY A 86 20.07 0.33 4.05
CA GLY A 86 20.95 -0.60 4.76
C GLY A 86 22.11 0.06 5.52
N GLU A 87 22.58 1.23 5.07
CA GLU A 87 23.68 1.97 5.73
C GLU A 87 23.23 2.83 6.93
N SER A 88 21.92 3.01 7.13
CA SER A 88 21.38 3.94 8.15
C SER A 88 20.94 3.27 9.47
N GLN A 89 21.20 1.98 9.67
CA GLN A 89 20.92 1.32 10.95
C GLN A 89 22.02 1.67 11.98
N PRO A 90 21.72 2.36 13.10
CA PRO A 90 22.72 2.61 14.12
C PRO A 90 23.14 1.28 14.75
N LYS A 91 24.45 1.01 14.77
CA LYS A 91 25.04 -0.10 15.53
C LYS A 91 24.70 0.08 17.00
N VAL A 92 23.76 -0.71 17.51
CA VAL A 92 23.57 -0.85 18.96
C VAL A 92 24.77 -1.66 19.47
N SER A 93 25.76 -0.96 20.01
CA SER A 93 26.80 -1.57 20.83
C SER A 93 26.14 -2.08 22.10
N ALA A 94 26.15 -3.40 22.29
CA ALA A 94 25.88 -4.01 23.59
C ALA A 94 27.21 -4.02 24.37
N GLU A 95 27.24 -3.27 25.47
CA GLU A 95 28.21 -3.44 26.57
C GLU A 95 27.89 -4.71 27.39
#